data_AF-A0A7V0ISW6-F1
#
_entry.id   AF-A0A7V0ISW6-F1
#
_cell.length_a   1.000
_cell.length_b   1.000
_cell.length_c   1.000
_cell.angle_alpha   90.00
_cell.angle_beta   90.00
_cell.angle_gamma   90.00
#
_symmetry.space_group_name_H-M   'P 1'
#
loop_
_entity.id
_entity.type
_entity.pdbx_description
1 polymer ?
#
loop_
_entity_poly.entity_id
_entity_poly.type
_entity_poly.pdbx_seq_one_letter_code
_entity_poly.pdbx_strand_id
1 'polypeptide(L)' 'HLQLVKAQTIVTESSASLNMKEGGEIAQSLAALYDYCTDALLKANLTKSTVHLRPVEQIITELREAWNTMSGQNEA' A
#
# COMPACT_ATOMS: atom_id res chain seq x y z
N HIS A 1 8.39 16.18 -1.97
CA HIS A 1 9.12 15.41 -3.01
C HIS A 1 9.83 14.20 -2.41
N LEU A 2 10.80 14.38 -1.49
CA LEU A 2 11.49 13.25 -0.81
C LEU A 2 10.52 12.26 -0.13
N GLN A 3 9.46 12.77 0.51
CA GLN A 3 8.49 11.92 1.21
C GLN A 3 7.65 11.05 0.26
N LEU A 4 7.38 11.50 -0.97
CA LEU A 4 6.65 10.70 -1.95
C LEU A 4 7.51 9.53 -2.46
N VAL A 5 8.79 9.79 -2.69
CA VAL A 5 9.75 8.73 -3.06
C VAL A 5 9.88 7.72 -1.92
N LYS A 6 9.99 8.18 -0.67
CA LYS A 6 10.01 7.28 0.50
C LYS A 6 8.75 6.42 0.61
N ALA A 7 7.58 7.03 0.46
CA ALA A 7 6.31 6.30 0.47
C ALA A 7 6.25 5.25 -0.65
N GLN A 8 6.68 5.63 -1.86
CA GLN A 8 6.73 4.71 -2.99
C GLN A 8 7.66 3.52 -2.71
N THR A 9 8.85 3.75 -2.17
CA THR A 9 9.76 2.66 -1.76
C THR A 9 9.08 1.71 -0.78
N ILE A 10 8.44 2.23 0.27
CA ILE A 10 7.75 1.38 1.26
C ILE A 10 6.68 0.52 0.60
N VAL A 11 5.82 1.11 -0.25
CA VAL A 11 4.75 0.38 -0.95
C VAL A 11 5.32 -0.71 -1.86
N THR A 12 6.39 -0.40 -2.61
CA THR A 12 7.05 -1.38 -3.48
C THR A 12 7.65 -2.54 -2.68
N GLU A 13 8.33 -2.26 -1.57
CA GLU A 13 8.89 -3.31 -0.69
C GLU A 13 7.78 -4.16 -0.06
N SER A 14 6.66 -3.56 0.37
CA SER A 14 5.49 -4.29 0.86
C SER A 14 4.91 -5.22 -0.22
N SER A 15 4.81 -4.76 -1.47
CA SER A 15 4.35 -5.59 -2.59
C SER A 15 5.32 -6.75 -2.87
N ALA A 16 6.63 -6.48 -2.86
CA ALA A 16 7.66 -7.50 -3.06
C ALA A 16 7.68 -8.56 -1.95
N SER A 17 7.21 -8.23 -0.74
CA SER A 17 7.14 -9.15 0.40
C SER A 17 5.96 -10.13 0.36
N LEU A 18 5.02 -9.96 -0.58
CA LEU A 18 3.83 -10.81 -0.66
C LEU A 18 4.20 -12.26 -1.03
N ASN A 19 3.74 -13.22 -0.22
CA ASN A 19 3.82 -14.63 -0.57
C ASN A 19 2.72 -14.98 -1.58
N MET A 20 3.04 -14.91 -2.87
CA MET A 20 2.09 -15.18 -3.95
C MET A 20 1.61 -16.64 -3.99
N LYS A 21 2.39 -17.58 -3.44
CA LYS A 21 2.06 -19.01 -3.46
C LYS A 21 1.04 -19.37 -2.39
N GLU A 22 1.27 -18.96 -1.15
CA GLU A 22 0.36 -19.27 -0.03
C GLU A 22 -0.76 -18.24 0.11
N GLY A 23 -0.50 -16.98 -0.24
CA GLY A 23 -1.48 -15.90 -0.12
C GLY A 23 -2.55 -15.89 -1.22
N GLY A 24 -2.35 -16.63 -2.32
CA GLY A 24 -3.35 -16.85 -3.37
C GLY A 24 -4.06 -15.57 -3.83
N GLU A 25 -5.39 -15.58 -3.80
CA GLU A 25 -6.24 -14.47 -4.23
C GLU A 25 -6.06 -13.19 -3.37
N ILE A 26 -5.78 -13.35 -2.08
CA ILE A 26 -5.54 -12.21 -1.18
C ILE A 26 -4.23 -11.52 -1.57
N ALA A 27 -3.16 -12.28 -1.82
CA ALA A 27 -1.89 -11.72 -2.27
C ALA A 27 -2.04 -11.00 -3.62
N GLN A 28 -2.82 -11.55 -4.56
CA GLN A 28 -3.10 -10.90 -5.84
C GLN A 28 -3.88 -9.58 -5.66
N SER A 29 -4.89 -9.58 -4.78
CA SER A 29 -5.67 -8.38 -4.47
C SER A 29 -4.82 -7.29 -3.80
N LEU A 30 -3.95 -7.68 -2.85
CA LEU A 30 -3.01 -6.76 -2.20
C LEU A 30 -2.00 -6.20 -3.20
N ALA A 31 -1.46 -7.02 -4.10
CA ALA A 31 -0.54 -6.57 -5.14
C ALA A 31 -1.20 -5.52 -6.06
N ALA A 32 -2.44 -5.74 -6.47
CA ALA A 32 -3.18 -4.77 -7.29
C ALA A 32 -3.42 -3.44 -6.56
N LEU A 33 -3.69 -3.46 -5.25
CA LEU A 33 -3.80 -2.26 -4.44
C LEU A 33 -2.47 -1.52 -4.32
N TYR A 34 -1.36 -2.24 -4.11
CA TYR A 34 -0.03 -1.63 -4.06
C TYR A 34 0.44 -1.07 -5.40
N ASP A 35 0.09 -1.71 -6.52
CA ASP A 35 0.35 -1.19 -7.86
C ASP A 35 -0.38 0.13 -8.11
N TYR A 36 -1.66 0.19 -7.74
CA TYR A 36 -2.43 1.44 -7.80
C TYR A 36 -1.79 2.54 -6.96
N CYS A 37 -1.40 2.24 -5.71
CA CYS A 37 -0.75 3.20 -4.82
C CYS A 37 0.58 3.70 -5.40
N THR A 38 1.38 2.80 -5.99
CA THR A 38 2.66 3.12 -6.61
C THR A 38 2.50 4.07 -7.79
N ASP A 39 1.52 3.83 -8.66
CA ASP A 39 1.20 4.69 -9.80
C ASP A 39 0.65 6.05 -9.36
N ALA A 40 -0.24 6.08 -8.36
CA ALA A 40 -0.78 7.32 -7.80
C ALA A 40 0.31 8.19 -7.16
N LEU A 41 1.24 7.58 -6.41
CA LEU A 41 2.41 8.25 -5.83
C LEU A 41 3.35 8.78 -6.91
N LEU A 42 3.58 8.02 -7.99
CA LEU A 42 4.37 8.46 -9.14
C LEU A 42 3.72 9.69 -9.80
N LYS A 43 2.41 9.63 -10.08
CA LYS A 43 1.65 10.74 -10.68
C LYS A 43 1.67 11.99 -9.82
N ALA A 44 1.45 11.85 -8.51
CA ALA A 44 1.58 12.96 -7.56
C ALA A 44 3.00 13.56 -7.59
N ASN A 45 4.01 12.70 -7.71
CA ASN A 45 5.40 13.11 -7.74
C ASN A 45 5.79 13.88 -9.01
N LEU A 46 5.30 13.43 -10.17
CA LEU A 46 5.54 14.05 -11.47
C LEU A 46 4.78 15.37 -11.61
N THR A 47 3.51 15.39 -11.22
CA THR A 47 2.62 16.56 -11.35
C THR A 47 2.79 17.58 -10.22
N LYS A 48 3.54 17.24 -9.17
CA LYS A 48 3.66 18.04 -7.93
C LYS A 48 2.31 18.33 -7.28
N SER A 49 1.32 17.47 -7.50
CA SER A 49 -0.05 17.62 -7.03
C SER A 49 -0.40 16.58 -5.97
N THR A 50 -1.14 17.01 -4.96
CA THR A 50 -1.64 16.13 -3.88
C THR A 50 -2.96 15.46 -4.21
N VAL A 51 -3.59 15.78 -5.36
CA VAL A 51 -4.90 15.27 -5.77
C VAL A 51 -4.95 13.74 -5.77
N HIS A 52 -3.85 13.08 -6.13
CA HIS A 52 -3.76 11.63 -6.19
C HIS A 52 -3.40 10.96 -4.85
N LEU A 53 -3.12 11.73 -3.79
CA LEU A 53 -2.66 11.17 -2.51
C LEU A 53 -3.81 10.69 -1.63
N ARG A 54 -4.99 11.30 -1.73
CA ARG A 54 -6.13 10.96 -0.87
C ARG A 54 -6.55 9.48 -1.00
N PRO A 55 -6.66 8.90 -2.21
CA PRO A 55 -6.96 7.47 -2.33
C PRO A 55 -5.85 6.58 -1.75
N VAL A 56 -4.58 6.97 -1.91
CA VAL A 56 -3.43 6.21 -1.37
C VAL A 56 -3.48 6.19 0.16
N GLU A 57 -3.71 7.34 0.78
CA GLU A 57 -3.84 7.46 2.23
C GLU A 57 -4.96 6.58 2.77
N GLN A 58 -6.12 6.58 2.11
CA GLN A 58 -7.26 5.75 2.48
C GLN A 58 -6.93 4.26 2.40
N ILE A 59 -6.42 3.78 1.26
CA ILE A 59 -6.08 2.35 1.07
C ILE A 59 -5.06 1.89 2.11
N ILE A 60 -3.96 2.63 2.29
CA ILE A 60 -2.90 2.24 3.24
C ILE A 60 -3.41 2.28 4.69
N THR A 61 -4.31 3.21 5.02
CA THR A 61 -4.92 3.30 6.35
C THR A 61 -5.82 2.11 6.63
N GLU A 62 -6.72 1.77 5.70
CA GLU A 62 -7.63 0.63 5.84
C GLU A 62 -6.85 -0.69 5.93
N LEU A 63 -5.80 -0.87 5.11
CA LEU A 63 -4.94 -2.05 5.17
C LEU A 63 -4.23 -2.18 6.53
N ARG A 64 -3.69 -1.07 7.06
CA ARG A 64 -3.06 -1.04 8.38
C ARG A 64 -4.06 -1.38 9.49
N GLU A 65 -5.27 -0.84 9.42
CA GLU A 65 -6.33 -1.11 10.40
C GLU A 65 -6.78 -2.58 10.38
N ALA A 66 -6.93 -3.16 9.19
CA ALA A 66 -7.20 -4.58 9.04
C ALA A 66 -6.09 -5.43 9.68
N TRP A 67 -4.82 -5.08 9.43
CA TRP A 67 -3.67 -5.77 10.03
C TRP A 67 -3.64 -5.67 11.56
N ASN A 68 -3.87 -4.47 12.10
CA ASN A 68 -3.92 -4.24 13.55
C ASN A 68 -5.05 -5.03 14.21
N THR A 69 -6.19 -5.14 13.53
CA THR A 69 -7.32 -5.93 14.02
C THR A 69 -6.98 -7.42 14.08
N MET A 70 -6.31 -7.95 13.04
CA MET A 70 -5.87 -9.35 13.01
C MET A 70 -4.78 -9.64 14.05
N SER A 71 -3.83 -8.73 14.25
CA SER A 71 -2.77 -8.92 15.24
C SER A 71 -3.30 -8.80 16.67
N GLY A 72 -4.25 -7.90 16.92
CA GLY A 72 -4.91 -7.77 18.23
C GLY A 72 -5.83 -8.96 18.56
N GLN A 73 -6.38 -9.64 17.55
CA GLN A 73 -7.10 -10.91 17.74
C GLN A 73 -6.18 -12.07 18.17
N ASN A 74 -4.87 -11.98 17.91
CA ASN A 74 -3.90 -13.03 18.24
C ASN A 74 -3.34 -12.92 19.69
N GLU A 75 -3.72 -11.87 20.42
CA GLU A 75 -3.31 -11.62 21.81
C GLU A 75 -4.43 -11.90 22.84
N ALA A 76 -5.60 -12.41 22.40
CA ALA A 76 -6.74 -12.80 23.23
C ALA A 76 -7.02 -14.31 23.15
#